data_AF-A0A6G3WVL9-F1
#
_entry.id   AF-A0A6G3WVL9-F1
#
_cell.length_a   1.000
_cell.length_b   1.000
_cell.length_c   1.000
_cell.angle_alpha   90.00
_cell.angle_beta   90.00
_cell.angle_gamma   90.00
#
_symmetry.space_group_name_H-M   'P 1'
#
loop_
_entity.id
_entity.type
_entity.pdbx_description
1 polymer ?
#
loop_
_entity_poly.entity_id
_entity_poly.type
_entity_poly.pdbx_seq_one_letter_code
_entity_poly.pdbx_strand_id
1 'polypeptide(L)'
;MTPTELSEQEEHLFEVLSGKRFLQMEGLSNEVPFFIYHYAPEDALAIAGSRKRIKNRLANGGIDVREINLYDLSVEMLKDRGVWDRLLALEPEQDKA
;
A
#
# COMPACT_ATOMS: atom_id res chain seq x y z
N MET A 1 10.25 14.07 4.36
CA MET A 1 9.43 14.70 3.30
C MET A 1 8.83 16.02 3.76
N THR A 2 8.95 17.08 2.96
CA THR A 2 8.29 18.37 3.21
C THR A 2 6.80 18.32 2.85
N PRO A 3 5.96 19.23 3.40
CA PRO A 3 4.53 19.28 3.06
C PRO A 3 4.25 19.50 1.57
N THR A 4 5.10 20.28 0.89
CA THR A 4 4.98 20.56 -0.55
C THR A 4 5.26 19.30 -1.36
N GLU A 5 6.38 18.62 -1.10
CA GLU A 5 6.72 17.36 -1.77
C GLU A 5 5.62 16.31 -1.57
N LEU A 6 5.06 16.20 -0.36
CA LEU A 6 3.97 15.27 -0.08
C LEU A 6 2.74 15.57 -0.94
N SER A 7 2.40 16.85 -1.11
CA SER A 7 1.24 17.27 -1.89
C SER A 7 1.43 16.98 -3.38
N GLU A 8 2.64 17.18 -3.91
CA GLU A 8 2.98 16.85 -5.29
C GLU A 8 2.91 15.33 -5.53
N GLN A 9 3.41 14.52 -4.59
CA GLN A 9 3.30 13.07 -4.66
C GLN A 9 1.86 12.58 -4.55
N GLU A 10 1.02 13.23 -3.73
CA GLU A 10 -0.42 12.96 -3.65
C GLU A 10 -1.13 13.19 -4.98
N GLU A 11 -0.83 14.31 -5.65
CA GLU A 11 -1.40 14.62 -6.95
C GLU A 11 -0.98 13.57 -7.98
N HIS A 12 0.31 13.24 -8.03
CA HIS A 12 0.82 12.23 -8.95
C HIS A 12 0.17 10.85 -8.73
N LEU A 13 0.06 10.40 -7.48
CA LEU A 13 -0.61 9.15 -7.13
C LEU A 13 -2.08 9.16 -7.55
N PHE A 14 -2.78 10.27 -7.32
CA PHE A 14 -4.17 10.41 -7.73
C PHE A 14 -4.32 10.33 -9.25
N GLU A 15 -3.47 11.01 -10.02
CA GLU A 15 -3.48 10.97 -11.49
C GLU A 15 -3.25 9.55 -12.03
N VAL A 16 -2.27 8.83 -11.46
CA VAL A 16 -1.98 7.45 -11.86
C VAL A 16 -3.16 6.53 -11.54
N LEU A 17 -3.66 6.56 -10.30
CA LEU A 17 -4.70 5.65 -9.82
C LEU A 17 -6.08 5.92 -10.43
N SER A 18 -6.37 7.18 -10.80
CA SER A 18 -7.60 7.56 -11.52
C SER A 18 -7.47 7.46 -13.04
N GLY A 19 -6.26 7.19 -13.54
CA GLY A 19 -5.98 7.09 -14.96
C GLY A 19 -6.75 5.94 -15.62
N LYS A 20 -7.42 6.24 -16.73
CA LYS A 20 -8.23 5.27 -17.49
C LYS A 20 -7.46 3.99 -17.83
N ARG A 21 -6.20 4.13 -18.28
CA ARG A 21 -5.32 2.99 -18.60
C ARG A 21 -5.08 2.08 -17.40
N PHE A 22 -4.88 2.66 -16.21
CA PHE A 22 -4.66 1.92 -14.97
C PHE A 22 -5.92 1.16 -14.57
N LEU A 23 -7.07 1.84 -14.57
CA LEU A 23 -8.37 1.26 -14.24
C LEU A 23 -8.85 0.18 -15.23
N GLN A 24 -8.48 0.30 -16.51
CA GLN A 24 -8.81 -0.66 -17.55
C GLN A 24 -7.78 -1.79 -17.70
N MET A 25 -6.78 -1.84 -16.82
CA MET A 25 -5.70 -2.85 -16.84
C MET A 25 -4.90 -2.87 -18.16
N GLU A 26 -4.68 -1.71 -18.77
CA GLU A 26 -3.99 -1.57 -20.05
C GLU A 26 -2.47 -1.46 -19.89
N GLY A 27 -1.79 -2.61 -19.80
CA GLY A 27 -0.33 -2.73 -19.80
C GLY A 27 0.29 -2.84 -21.19
N LEU A 28 1.60 -2.54 -21.29
CA LEU A 28 2.39 -2.95 -22.46
C LEU A 28 2.50 -4.48 -22.42
N SER A 29 2.20 -5.16 -23.53
CA SER A 29 2.31 -6.63 -23.64
C SER A 29 1.39 -7.45 -22.70
N ASN A 30 0.17 -6.98 -22.42
CA ASN A 30 -0.81 -7.65 -21.54
C ASN A 30 -0.36 -7.83 -20.08
N GLU A 31 0.61 -7.05 -19.60
CA GLU A 31 0.96 -7.05 -18.18
C GLU A 31 -0.13 -6.41 -17.32
N VAL A 32 -0.30 -6.90 -16.09
CA VAL A 32 -1.17 -6.27 -15.09
C VAL A 32 -0.48 -5.00 -14.62
N PRO A 33 -1.07 -3.80 -14.79
CA PRO A 33 -0.44 -2.58 -14.32
C PRO A 33 -0.41 -2.55 -12.80
N PHE A 34 0.76 -2.29 -12.23
CA PHE A 34 0.94 -2.00 -10.80
C PHE A 34 1.81 -0.76 -10.65
N PHE A 35 1.63 -0.04 -9.54
CA PHE A 35 2.40 1.14 -9.21
C PHE A 35 3.03 0.97 -7.83
N ILE A 36 4.34 1.13 -7.74
CA ILE A 36 5.08 1.07 -6.47
C ILE A 36 5.41 2.49 -6.04
N TYR A 37 4.85 2.89 -4.90
CA TYR A 37 5.17 4.15 -4.26
C TYR A 37 6.10 3.90 -3.08
N HIS A 38 7.36 4.34 -3.22
CA HIS A 38 8.36 4.23 -2.17
C HIS A 38 8.50 5.54 -1.40
N TYR A 39 8.82 5.45 -0.11
CA TYR A 39 9.07 6.58 0.76
C TYR A 39 10.07 6.18 1.85
N ALA A 40 10.73 7.17 2.46
CA ALA A 40 11.66 6.91 3.55
C ALA A 40 10.89 6.49 4.83
N PRO A 41 11.38 5.53 5.63
CA PRO A 41 10.65 5.03 6.80
C PRO A 41 10.22 6.12 7.79
N GLU A 42 11.02 7.16 7.96
CA GLU A 42 10.75 8.33 8.80
C GLU A 42 9.49 9.10 8.38
N ASP A 43 9.07 8.98 7.12
CA ASP A 43 7.89 9.67 6.57
C ASP A 43 6.59 8.86 6.74
N ALA A 44 6.64 7.66 7.31
CA ALA A 44 5.51 6.74 7.39
C ALA A 44 4.22 7.36 7.96
N LEU A 45 4.34 8.22 8.99
CA LEU A 45 3.19 8.90 9.59
C LEU A 45 2.52 9.89 8.62
N ALA A 46 3.34 10.65 7.87
CA ALA A 46 2.84 11.57 6.86
C ALA A 46 2.14 10.81 5.72
N ILE A 47 2.74 9.71 5.27
CA ILE A 47 2.18 8.85 4.22
C ILE A 47 0.88 8.17 4.67
N ALA A 48 0.76 7.75 5.93
CA ALA A 48 -0.49 7.19 6.45
C ALA A 48 -1.66 8.18 6.32
N GLY A 49 -1.42 9.46 6.63
CA GLY A 49 -2.41 10.52 6.43
C GLY A 49 -2.72 10.78 4.96
N SER A 50 -1.69 10.80 4.12
CA SER A 50 -1.77 10.96 2.68
C SER A 50 -2.62 9.89 2.01
N ARG A 51 -2.36 8.62 2.32
CA ARG A 51 -3.10 7.45 1.84
C ARG A 51 -4.61 7.59 2.07
N LYS A 52 -5.01 8.04 3.26
CA LYS A 52 -6.43 8.27 3.59
C LYS A 52 -7.05 9.37 2.72
N ARG A 53 -6.32 10.47 2.48
CA ARG A 53 -6.78 11.57 1.61
C ARG A 53 -6.96 11.11 0.17
N ILE A 54 -5.96 10.40 -0.38
CA ILE A 54 -6.00 9.86 -1.76
C ILE A 54 -7.20 8.93 -1.93
N LYS A 55 -7.39 7.97 -1.01
CA LYS A 55 -8.52 7.05 -1.02
C LYS A 55 -9.87 7.77 -1.01
N ASN A 56 -10.04 8.76 -0.14
CA ASN A 56 -11.26 9.54 -0.08
C ASN A 56 -11.51 10.34 -1.38
N ARG A 57 -10.45 10.91 -1.96
CA ARG A 57 -10.53 11.66 -3.23
C ARG A 57 -10.92 10.75 -4.39
N LEU A 58 -10.37 9.54 -4.47
CA LEU A 58 -10.74 8.52 -5.45
C LEU A 58 -12.21 8.09 -5.28
N ALA A 59 -12.65 7.83 -4.04
CA ALA A 59 -14.03 7.47 -3.74
C ALA A 59 -15.02 8.57 -4.16
N ASN A 60 -14.70 9.85 -3.91
CA ASN A 60 -15.50 10.98 -4.38
C ASN A 60 -15.58 11.06 -5.92
N GLY A 61 -14.57 10.54 -6.61
CA GLY A 61 -14.55 10.39 -8.07
C GLY A 61 -15.26 9.12 -8.59
N GLY A 62 -15.91 8.35 -7.71
CA GLY A 62 -16.61 7.11 -8.07
C GLY A 62 -15.70 5.88 -8.18
N ILE A 63 -14.45 5.97 -7.73
CA ILE A 63 -13.48 4.87 -7.74
C ILE A 63 -13.39 4.30 -6.31
N ASP A 64 -13.96 3.12 -6.10
CA ASP A 64 -13.82 2.42 -4.82
C ASP A 64 -12.46 1.72 -4.73
N VAL A 65 -11.78 1.90 -3.59
CA VAL A 65 -10.43 1.40 -3.38
C VAL A 65 -10.43 0.47 -2.18
N ARG A 66 -10.13 -0.81 -2.44
CA ARG A 66 -9.85 -1.77 -1.38
C ARG A 66 -8.42 -1.58 -0.90
N GLU A 67 -8.30 -1.25 0.39
CA GLU A 67 -7.02 -1.06 1.06
C GLU A 67 -6.68 -2.32 1.86
N ILE A 68 -5.47 -2.83 1.67
CA ILE A 68 -4.98 -4.04 2.34
C ILE A 68 -3.62 -3.72 2.94
N ASN A 69 -3.47 -3.96 4.25
CA ASN A 69 -2.17 -3.97 4.90
C ASN A 69 -1.60 -5.39 4.81
N LEU A 70 -0.46 -5.54 4.13
CA LEU A 70 0.16 -6.84 3.90
C LEU A 70 0.64 -7.50 5.20
N TYR A 71 1.08 -6.72 6.18
CA TYR A 71 1.49 -7.26 7.47
C TYR A 71 0.28 -7.84 8.21
N ASP A 72 -0.78 -7.04 8.36
CA ASP A 72 -2.00 -7.49 9.04
C ASP A 72 -2.60 -8.72 8.35
N LEU A 73 -2.69 -8.70 7.02
CA LEU A 73 -3.15 -9.85 6.23
C LEU A 73 -2.29 -11.10 6.48
N SER A 74 -0.97 -10.96 6.49
CA SER A 74 -0.06 -12.08 6.73
C SER A 74 -0.24 -12.65 8.14
N VAL A 75 -0.38 -11.78 9.15
CA VAL A 75 -0.64 -12.17 10.54
C VAL A 75 -1.98 -12.89 10.67
N GLU A 76 -3.04 -12.37 10.04
CA GLU A 76 -4.36 -13.02 10.01
C GLU A 76 -4.27 -14.44 9.42
N MET A 77 -3.62 -14.59 8.26
CA MET A 77 -3.44 -15.90 7.63
C MET A 77 -2.64 -16.89 8.49
N LEU A 78 -1.65 -16.41 9.25
CA LEU A 78 -0.86 -17.25 10.16
C LEU A 78 -1.66 -17.67 11.39
N LYS A 79 -2.52 -16.79 11.91
CA LYS A 79 -3.43 -17.08 13.02
C LYS A 79 -4.49 -18.09 12.61
N ASP A 80 -5.09 -17.94 11.44
CA ASP A 80 -6.09 -18.87 10.89
C ASP A 80 -5.54 -20.29 10.71
N ARG A 81 -4.23 -20.40 10.41
CA ARG A 81 -3.51 -21.68 10.31
C ARG A 81 -3.08 -22.26 11.66
N GLY A 82 -3.26 -21.52 12.76
CA GLY A 82 -2.83 -21.93 14.10
C GLY A 82 -1.32 -21.98 14.30
N VAL A 83 -0.54 -21.30 13.45
CA VAL A 83 0.95 -21.34 13.50
C VAL A 83 1.58 -20.05 14.05
N TRP A 84 0.78 -19.02 14.27
CA TRP A 84 1.24 -17.69 14.69
C TRP A 84 2.09 -17.73 15.97
N ASP A 85 1.59 -18.31 17.06
CA ASP A 85 2.29 -18.30 18.35
C ASP A 85 3.59 -19.12 18.30
N ARG A 86 3.59 -20.22 17.54
CA ARG A 86 4.79 -21.03 17.31
C ARG A 86 5.86 -20.22 16.56
N LEU A 87 5.46 -19.43 15.57
CA LEU A 87 6.38 -18.62 14.78
C LEU A 87 6.98 -17.50 15.63
N LEU A 88 6.17 -16.82 16.45
CA LEU A 88 6.65 -15.83 17.41
C LEU A 88 7.62 -16.42 18.45
N ALA A 89 7.41 -17.67 18.88
CA ALA A 89 8.32 -18.33 19.81
C ALA A 89 9.67 -18.69 19.15
N LEU A 90 9.66 -19.01 17.85
CA LEU A 90 10.86 -19.38 17.11
C LEU A 90 11.68 -18.17 16.65
N GLU A 91 11.03 -17.04 16.36
CA GLU A 91 11.67 -15.82 15.81
C GLU A 91 12.89 -15.34 16.64
N PRO A 92 12.87 -15.31 17.99
CA PRO A 92 14.04 -14.91 18.78
C PRO A 92 15.23 -15.87 18.68
N GLU A 93 14.97 -17.14 18.36
CA GLU A 93 15.99 -18.18 18.21
C GLU A 93 16.61 -18.20 16.82
N GLN A 94 16.01 -17.50 15.85
CA GLN A 94 16.53 -17.40 14.50
C GLN A 94 17.53 -16.25 14.36
N ASP A 95 18.64 -16.54 13.68
CA ASP A 95 19.58 -15.52 13.28
C ASP A 95 18.92 -14.56 12.27
N LYS A 96 19.27 -13.28 12.35
CA LYS A 96 18.77 -12.23 11.44
C LYS A 96 19.63 -12.06 10.19
N ALA A 97 20.71 -12.85 10.10
CA ALA A 97 21.71 -12.85 9.04
C ALA A 97 21.25 -13.59 7.77
#